data_AF-A0A1S2K694-F1
#
_entry.id   AF-A0A1S2K694-F1
#
_cell.length_a   1.000
_cell.length_b   1.000
_cell.length_c   1.000
_cell.angle_alpha   90.00
_cell.angle_beta   90.00
_cell.angle_gamma   90.00
#
_symmetry.space_group_name_H-M   'P 1'
#
loop_
_entity.id
_entity.type
_entity.pdbx_description
1 polymer ?
#
loop_
_entity_poly.entity_id
_entity_poly.type
_entity_poly.pdbx_seq_one_letter_code
_entity_poly.pdbx_strand_id
1 'polypeptide(L)'
;MTDAHAPLADVLARISELTGRPGRLTDVLDVGDLSYRTGVPVDVVADLLAGRPAPEVPLADRVRQRLEFVRETRRRPDGKRYSLDEMAKVAGVSRQSLTEWHRSSLPKLEHADRLRRFFGLPAGFLTADEAEALCHALQPVVQDLEARVDPLARLRDSGLVSLASRAHEMTPSQLAALAQMAEVIIAKNGGSGEGAEGADPRRSENG
;
A
#
# COMPACT_ATOMS: atom_id res chain seq x y z
N MET A 1 12.94 7.33 19.97
CA MET A 1 12.94 6.95 18.55
C MET A 1 12.78 5.46 18.53
N THR A 2 11.55 4.99 18.34
CA THR A 2 11.23 3.56 18.27
C THR A 2 12.00 2.97 17.09
N ASP A 3 12.70 1.87 17.34
CA ASP A 3 13.60 1.24 16.39
C ASP A 3 12.82 0.71 15.18
N ALA A 4 12.60 1.55 14.16
CA ALA A 4 11.86 1.18 12.95
C ALA A 4 12.52 0.04 12.17
N HIS A 5 13.78 -0.29 12.49
CA HIS A 5 14.50 -1.42 11.92
C HIS A 5 14.09 -2.76 12.56
N ALA A 6 13.66 -2.76 13.83
CA ALA A 6 13.17 -3.97 14.49
C ALA A 6 11.92 -4.56 13.81
N PRO A 7 10.87 -3.77 13.48
CA PRO A 7 9.73 -4.25 12.70
C PRO A 7 10.10 -4.84 11.34
N LEU A 8 11.04 -4.21 10.62
CA LEU A 8 11.48 -4.73 9.32
C LEU A 8 12.22 -6.06 9.50
N ALA A 9 13.15 -6.15 10.45
CA ALA A 9 13.90 -7.39 10.72
C ALA A 9 12.97 -8.57 11.04
N ASP A 10 11.92 -8.34 11.85
CA ASP A 10 10.90 -9.35 12.18
C ASP A 10 10.14 -9.81 10.93
N VAL A 11 9.73 -8.88 10.07
CA VAL A 11 9.06 -9.20 8.79
C VAL A 11 9.98 -10.01 7.87
N LEU A 12 11.25 -9.65 7.75
CA LEU A 12 12.22 -10.39 6.91
C LEU A 12 12.49 -11.80 7.45
N ALA A 13 12.60 -11.95 8.78
CA ALA A 13 12.73 -13.25 9.42
C ALA A 13 11.50 -14.14 9.14
N ARG A 14 10.30 -13.56 9.23
CA ARG A 14 9.05 -14.27 8.94
C ARG A 14 8.94 -14.73 7.49
N ILE A 15 9.27 -13.86 6.52
CA ILE A 15 9.28 -14.24 5.10
C ILE A 15 10.32 -15.33 4.85
N SER A 16 11.50 -15.24 5.47
CA SER A 16 12.56 -16.24 5.34
C SER A 16 12.10 -17.62 5.82
N GLU A 17 11.38 -17.67 6.95
CA GLU A 17 10.78 -18.88 7.49
C GLU A 17 9.73 -19.46 6.53
N LEU A 18 8.75 -18.64 6.11
CA LEU A 18 7.64 -19.07 5.24
C LEU A 18 8.11 -19.55 3.85
N THR A 19 9.22 -19.00 3.35
CA THR A 19 9.79 -19.38 2.04
C THR A 19 10.85 -20.46 2.13
N GLY A 20 11.38 -20.77 3.34
CA GLY A 20 12.52 -21.65 3.52
C GLY A 20 13.81 -21.11 2.89
N ARG A 21 13.96 -19.78 2.77
CA ARG A 21 15.08 -19.11 2.07
C ARG A 21 15.79 -18.07 2.96
N PRO A 22 16.45 -18.49 4.05
CA PRO A 22 17.18 -17.56 4.91
C PRO A 22 18.27 -16.83 4.13
N GLY A 23 18.28 -15.50 4.23
CA GLY A 23 19.30 -14.63 3.62
C GLY A 23 19.27 -14.56 2.08
N ARG A 24 18.21 -15.09 1.43
CA ARG A 24 18.05 -15.10 -0.04
C ARG A 24 16.69 -14.56 -0.47
N LEU A 25 16.20 -13.55 0.23
CA LEU A 25 14.88 -12.97 -0.03
C LEU A 25 14.78 -12.32 -1.41
N THR A 26 15.89 -11.82 -1.96
CA THR A 26 15.96 -11.29 -3.32
C THR A 26 15.69 -12.33 -4.41
N ASP A 27 15.81 -13.63 -4.10
CA ASP A 27 15.53 -14.70 -5.05
C ASP A 27 14.02 -14.99 -5.17
N VAL A 28 13.22 -14.52 -4.20
CA VAL A 28 11.78 -14.82 -4.08
C VAL A 28 10.92 -13.56 -4.08
N LEU A 29 11.50 -12.39 -3.85
CA LEU A 29 10.84 -11.09 -3.89
C LEU A 29 11.28 -10.29 -5.11
N ASP A 30 10.32 -9.67 -5.78
CA ASP A 30 10.60 -8.74 -6.87
C ASP A 30 11.07 -7.39 -6.30
N VAL A 31 12.39 -7.18 -6.33
CA VAL A 31 13.03 -5.94 -5.87
C VAL A 31 12.55 -4.72 -6.70
N GLY A 32 12.27 -4.92 -7.98
CA GLY A 32 11.77 -3.86 -8.87
C GLY A 32 10.35 -3.43 -8.50
N ASP A 33 9.46 -4.38 -8.24
CA ASP A 33 8.11 -4.08 -7.75
C ASP A 33 8.15 -3.40 -6.38
N LEU A 34 8.97 -3.89 -5.45
CA LEU A 34 9.13 -3.28 -4.13
C LEU A 34 9.65 -1.84 -4.24
N SER A 35 10.65 -1.59 -5.09
CA SER A 35 11.12 -0.24 -5.40
C SER A 35 10.00 0.62 -5.97
N TYR A 36 9.23 0.11 -6.92
CA TYR A 36 8.11 0.83 -7.54
C TYR A 36 7.01 1.21 -6.55
N ARG A 37 6.66 0.31 -5.63
CA ARG A 37 5.61 0.49 -4.62
C ARG A 37 6.01 1.41 -3.48
N THR A 38 7.28 1.39 -3.09
CA THR A 38 7.81 2.16 -1.95
C THR A 38 8.43 3.50 -2.36
N GLY A 39 8.84 3.61 -3.62
CA GLY A 39 9.66 4.69 -4.13
C GLY A 39 11.13 4.63 -3.69
N VAL A 40 11.52 3.60 -2.94
CA VAL A 40 12.91 3.37 -2.48
C VAL A 40 13.77 2.90 -3.65
N PRO A 41 15.00 3.43 -3.83
CA PRO A 41 15.91 2.95 -4.87
C PRO A 41 16.16 1.43 -4.80
N VAL A 42 16.32 0.78 -5.96
CA VAL A 42 16.46 -0.69 -6.07
C VAL A 42 17.63 -1.24 -5.26
N ASP A 43 18.76 -0.54 -5.28
CA ASP A 43 19.97 -0.87 -4.51
C ASP A 43 19.71 -0.80 -3.00
N VAL A 44 19.03 0.25 -2.53
CA VAL A 44 18.66 0.40 -1.12
C VAL A 44 17.66 -0.68 -0.69
N VAL A 45 16.69 -1.05 -1.54
CA VAL A 45 15.78 -2.17 -1.25
C VAL A 45 16.58 -3.48 -1.14
N ALA A 46 17.50 -3.74 -2.06
CA ALA A 46 18.32 -4.95 -2.02
C ALA A 46 19.21 -5.01 -0.77
N ASP A 47 19.76 -3.87 -0.34
CA ASP A 47 20.52 -3.75 0.90
C ASP A 47 19.67 -4.07 2.13
N LEU A 48 18.49 -3.46 2.23
CA LEU A 48 17.55 -3.70 3.32
C LEU A 48 17.08 -5.15 3.37
N LEU A 49 16.76 -5.77 2.22
CA LEU A 49 16.38 -7.19 2.15
C LEU A 49 17.51 -8.13 2.58
N ALA A 50 18.76 -7.68 2.46
CA ALA A 50 19.94 -8.40 2.95
C ALA A 50 20.26 -8.09 4.43
N GLY A 51 19.41 -7.32 5.12
CA GLY A 51 19.59 -6.92 6.52
C GLY A 51 20.65 -5.84 6.73
N ARG A 52 21.08 -5.14 5.66
CA ARG A 52 21.98 -3.99 5.76
C ARG A 52 21.18 -2.71 6.07
N PRO A 53 21.75 -1.77 6.84
CA PRO A 53 21.08 -0.50 7.11
C PRO A 53 21.00 0.35 5.83
N ALA A 54 19.89 1.07 5.67
CA ALA A 54 19.79 2.09 4.62
C ALA A 54 20.58 3.35 5.03
N PRO A 55 21.06 4.15 4.05
CA PRO A 55 21.61 5.47 4.34
C PRO A 55 20.57 6.36 5.02
N GLU A 56 20.98 7.12 6.03
CA GLU A 56 20.11 8.15 6.60
C GLU A 56 19.92 9.30 5.60
N VAL A 57 18.68 9.50 5.15
CA VAL A 57 18.31 10.58 4.25
C VAL A 57 17.42 11.58 4.99
N PRO A 58 17.77 12.88 5.01
CA PRO A 58 16.89 13.90 5.59
C PRO A 58 15.50 13.88 4.95
N LEU A 59 14.45 14.10 5.76
CA LEU A 59 13.06 14.05 5.30
C LEU A 59 12.80 14.88 4.03
N ALA A 60 13.39 16.09 3.94
CA ALA A 60 13.25 16.95 2.77
C ALA A 60 13.80 16.31 1.49
N ASP A 61 14.96 15.65 1.59
CA ASP A 61 15.58 14.99 0.45
C ASP A 61 14.84 13.71 0.09
N ARG A 62 14.32 12.98 1.07
CA ARG A 62 13.46 11.81 0.83
C ARG A 62 12.20 12.20 0.07
N VAL A 63 11.47 13.22 0.53
CA VAL A 63 10.25 13.70 -0.15
C VAL A 63 10.56 14.10 -1.59
N ARG A 64 11.67 14.81 -1.80
CA ARG A 64 12.13 15.23 -3.14
C ARG A 64 12.44 14.03 -4.03
N GLN A 65 13.22 13.06 -3.53
CA GLN A 65 13.55 11.83 -4.24
C GLN A 65 12.28 11.05 -4.61
N ARG A 66 11.32 10.93 -3.69
CA ARG A 66 10.05 10.23 -3.91
C ARG A 66 9.16 10.95 -4.94
N LEU A 67 9.10 12.28 -4.94
CA LEU A 67 8.38 13.06 -5.96
C LEU A 67 8.99 12.88 -7.35
N GLU A 68 10.33 12.92 -7.44
CA GLU A 68 11.04 12.65 -8.68
C GLU A 68 10.80 11.20 -9.14
N PHE A 69 10.89 10.24 -8.22
CA PHE A 69 10.64 8.82 -8.51
C PHE A 69 9.23 8.61 -9.08
N VAL A 70 8.20 9.26 -8.51
CA VAL A 70 6.84 9.19 -9.04
C VAL A 70 6.77 9.73 -10.46
N ARG A 71 7.40 10.87 -10.74
CA ARG A 71 7.45 11.43 -12.10
C ARG A 71 8.16 10.49 -13.08
N GLU A 72 9.23 9.84 -12.61
CA GLU A 72 10.08 8.96 -13.40
C GLU A 72 9.53 7.55 -13.56
N THR A 73 8.58 7.10 -12.74
CA THR A 73 8.01 5.74 -12.84
C THR A 73 6.53 5.71 -13.22
N ARG A 74 5.75 6.72 -12.82
CA ARG A 74 4.31 6.78 -13.12
C ARG A 74 4.12 7.48 -14.46
N ARG A 75 3.50 6.76 -15.40
CA ARG A 75 3.23 7.25 -16.75
C ARG A 75 1.78 7.63 -16.89
N ARG A 76 1.56 8.64 -17.73
CA ARG A 76 0.23 8.99 -18.22
C ARG A 76 -0.34 7.81 -19.04
N PRO A 77 -1.66 7.77 -19.28
CA PRO A 77 -2.27 6.74 -20.11
C PRO A 77 -1.68 6.66 -21.53
N ASP A 78 -1.13 7.76 -22.04
CA ASP A 78 -0.43 7.83 -23.33
C ASP A 78 1.04 7.37 -23.28
N GLY A 79 1.49 6.82 -22.14
CA GLY A 79 2.85 6.33 -21.92
C GLY A 79 3.88 7.42 -21.66
N LYS A 80 3.52 8.71 -21.68
CA LYS A 80 4.46 9.82 -21.44
C LYS A 80 4.64 10.10 -19.95
N ARG A 81 5.73 10.79 -19.61
CA ARG A 81 5.96 11.32 -18.27
C ARG A 81 4.96 12.44 -17.96
N TYR A 82 4.61 12.59 -16.68
CA TYR A 82 3.91 13.78 -16.21
C TYR A 82 4.86 14.97 -16.22
N SER A 83 4.41 16.08 -16.81
CA SER A 83 5.11 17.35 -16.70
C SER A 83 4.94 17.95 -15.30
N LEU A 84 5.85 18.87 -14.94
CA LEU A 84 5.72 19.65 -13.70
C LEU A 84 4.41 20.45 -13.65
N ASP A 85 3.89 20.89 -14.80
CA ASP A 85 2.62 21.63 -14.83
C ASP A 85 1.42 20.73 -14.48
N GLU A 86 1.41 19.51 -15.02
CA GLU A 86 0.36 18.52 -14.73
C GLU A 86 0.40 18.08 -13.27
N MET A 87 1.60 17.78 -12.73
CA MET A 87 1.75 17.45 -11.32
C MET A 87 1.31 18.60 -10.40
N ALA A 88 1.61 19.86 -10.78
CA ALA A 88 1.19 21.03 -10.03
C ALA A 88 -0.35 21.16 -10.02
N LYS A 89 -1.01 20.92 -11.15
CA LYS A 89 -2.48 20.88 -11.24
C LYS A 89 -3.08 19.81 -10.33
N VAL A 90 -2.53 18.60 -10.32
CA VAL A 90 -2.97 17.52 -9.41
C VAL A 90 -2.82 17.93 -7.95
N ALA A 91 -1.69 18.52 -7.59
CA ALA A 91 -1.43 19.00 -6.22
C ALA A 91 -2.29 20.24 -5.84
N GLY A 92 -2.88 20.92 -6.83
CA GLY A 92 -3.60 22.18 -6.66
C GLY A 92 -2.69 23.34 -6.29
N VAL A 93 -1.49 23.39 -6.87
CA VAL A 93 -0.49 24.46 -6.65
C VAL A 93 0.00 25.02 -7.97
N SER A 94 0.80 26.09 -7.92
CA SER A 94 1.48 26.63 -9.09
C SER A 94 2.66 25.75 -9.53
N ARG A 95 3.02 25.81 -10.81
CA ARG A 95 4.26 25.18 -11.33
C ARG A 95 5.52 25.63 -10.58
N GLN A 96 5.56 26.90 -10.16
CA GLN A 96 6.67 27.44 -9.38
C GLN A 96 6.78 26.77 -8.01
N SER A 97 5.65 26.58 -7.31
CA SER A 97 5.60 25.86 -6.04
C SER A 97 6.13 24.43 -6.17
N LEU A 98 5.73 23.72 -7.24
CA LEU A 98 6.23 22.37 -7.49
C LEU A 98 7.73 22.35 -7.79
N THR A 99 8.22 23.33 -8.55
CA THR A 99 9.66 23.48 -8.81
C THR A 99 10.45 23.71 -7.52
N GLU A 100 9.89 24.49 -6.60
CA GLU A 100 10.50 24.73 -5.28
C GLU A 100 10.52 23.47 -4.41
N TRP A 101 9.53 22.58 -4.52
CA TRP A 101 9.55 21.29 -3.82
C TRP A 101 10.67 20.38 -4.30
N HIS A 102 11.02 20.46 -5.58
CA HIS A 102 12.18 19.73 -6.10
C HIS A 102 13.53 20.34 -5.66
N ARG A 103 13.55 21.59 -5.15
CA ARG A 103 14.78 22.32 -4.81
C ARG A 103 15.06 22.45 -3.32
N SER A 104 14.07 22.76 -2.50
CA SER A 104 14.35 23.32 -1.17
C SER A 104 13.19 23.19 -0.17
N SER A 105 11.94 23.06 -0.62
CA SER A 105 10.78 23.14 0.26
C SER A 105 9.97 21.85 0.31
N LEU A 106 9.24 21.67 1.40
CA LEU A 106 8.34 20.54 1.56
C LEU A 106 6.92 20.94 1.09
N PRO A 107 6.19 20.02 0.44
CA PRO A 107 4.77 20.20 0.23
C PRO A 107 4.03 20.27 1.56
N LYS A 108 3.01 21.12 1.64
CA LYS A 108 2.04 21.05 2.74
C LYS A 108 1.31 19.70 2.66
N LEU A 109 0.89 19.21 3.83
CA LEU A 109 0.24 17.90 3.97
C LEU A 109 -0.93 17.72 3.01
N GLU A 110 -1.76 18.74 2.82
CA GLU A 110 -2.89 18.72 1.89
C GLU A 110 -2.46 18.43 0.44
N HIS A 111 -1.42 19.09 -0.05
CA HIS A 111 -0.95 18.91 -1.43
C HIS A 111 -0.24 17.58 -1.63
N ALA A 112 0.53 17.15 -0.62
CA ALA A 112 1.14 15.83 -0.59
C ALA A 112 0.08 14.72 -0.65
N ASP A 113 -1.02 14.86 0.09
CA ASP A 113 -2.12 13.90 0.11
C ASP A 113 -2.90 13.86 -1.21
N ARG A 114 -3.08 15.01 -1.89
CA ARG A 114 -3.68 15.03 -3.24
C ARG A 114 -2.86 14.23 -4.26
N LEU A 115 -1.54 14.45 -4.29
CA LEU A 115 -0.64 13.68 -5.15
C LEU A 115 -0.71 12.18 -4.80
N ARG A 116 -0.66 11.85 -3.50
CA ARG A 116 -0.74 10.48 -3.01
C ARG A 116 -2.00 9.78 -3.53
N ARG A 117 -3.17 10.40 -3.36
CA ARG A 117 -4.45 9.83 -3.80
C ARG A 117 -4.52 9.68 -5.33
N PHE A 118 -4.09 10.69 -6.07
CA PHE A 118 -4.11 10.67 -7.53
C PHE A 118 -3.27 9.52 -8.11
N PHE A 119 -2.09 9.26 -7.53
CA PHE A 119 -1.19 8.18 -7.98
C PHE A 119 -1.43 6.83 -7.29
N GLY A 120 -2.45 6.72 -6.42
CA GLY A 120 -2.73 5.49 -5.66
C GLY A 120 -1.59 5.08 -4.73
N LEU A 121 -0.87 6.04 -4.15
CA LEU A 121 0.30 5.78 -3.31
C LEU A 121 -0.10 5.45 -1.87
N PRO A 122 0.66 4.59 -1.17
CA PRO A 122 0.39 4.25 0.22
C PRO A 122 0.51 5.48 1.13
N ALA A 123 -0.16 5.41 2.30
CA ALA A 123 0.05 6.39 3.36
C ALA A 123 1.53 6.44 3.75
N GLY A 124 2.05 7.64 3.97
CA GLY A 124 3.46 7.82 4.31
C GLY A 124 4.45 7.65 3.16
N PHE A 125 4.04 7.37 1.91
CA PHE A 125 4.97 7.16 0.77
C PHE A 125 6.05 8.24 0.64
N LEU A 126 5.70 9.50 0.92
CA LEU A 126 6.64 10.63 0.83
C LEU A 126 7.53 10.79 2.06
N THR A 127 7.09 10.32 3.23
CA THR A 127 7.69 10.69 4.53
C THR A 127 8.32 9.52 5.27
N ALA A 128 7.77 8.32 5.14
CA ALA A 128 8.25 7.09 5.77
C ALA A 128 9.70 6.84 5.41
N ASP A 129 10.50 6.38 6.36
CA ASP A 129 11.87 5.97 6.06
C ASP A 129 11.95 4.73 5.18
N GLU A 130 13.16 4.47 4.69
CA GLU A 130 13.42 3.40 3.75
C GLU A 130 13.01 2.03 4.34
N ALA A 131 13.24 1.82 5.65
CA ALA A 131 12.87 0.61 6.35
C ALA A 131 11.36 0.53 6.62
N GLU A 132 10.75 1.62 7.09
CA GLU A 132 9.30 1.74 7.31
C GLU A 132 8.51 1.50 6.02
N ALA A 133 8.90 2.16 4.93
CA ALA A 133 8.26 2.03 3.62
C ALA A 133 8.32 0.58 3.12
N LEU A 134 9.49 -0.07 3.25
CA LEU A 134 9.65 -1.46 2.86
C LEU A 134 8.85 -2.42 3.76
N CYS A 135 8.87 -2.21 5.07
CA CYS A 135 8.10 -3.00 6.03
C CYS A 135 6.60 -3.00 5.68
N HIS A 136 6.03 -1.81 5.42
CA HIS A 136 4.64 -1.68 4.99
C HIS A 136 4.37 -2.36 3.65
N ALA A 137 5.29 -2.29 2.68
CA ALA A 137 5.12 -2.94 1.38
C ALA A 137 5.20 -4.47 1.45
N LEU A 138 5.94 -5.02 2.42
CA LEU A 138 6.09 -6.46 2.62
C LEU A 138 4.93 -7.08 3.41
N GLN A 139 4.16 -6.30 4.17
CA GLN A 139 3.06 -6.84 4.98
C GLN A 139 2.03 -7.66 4.18
N PRO A 140 1.56 -7.23 2.99
CA PRO A 140 0.69 -8.05 2.14
C PRO A 140 1.37 -9.35 1.67
N VAL A 141 2.68 -9.32 1.41
CA VAL A 141 3.44 -10.50 0.99
C VAL A 141 3.49 -11.53 2.10
N VAL A 142 3.72 -11.10 3.35
CA VAL A 142 3.65 -11.99 4.52
C VAL A 142 2.26 -12.61 4.61
N GLN A 143 1.21 -11.81 4.52
CA GLN A 143 -0.18 -12.30 4.62
C GLN A 143 -0.51 -13.33 3.53
N ASP A 144 -0.08 -13.08 2.29
CA ASP A 144 -0.28 -14.00 1.17
C ASP A 144 0.49 -15.32 1.37
N LEU A 145 1.73 -15.25 1.89
CA LEU A 145 2.53 -16.45 2.19
C LEU A 145 1.93 -17.26 3.34
N GLU A 146 1.50 -16.59 4.41
CA GLU A 146 0.83 -17.25 5.54
C GLU A 146 -0.47 -17.94 5.11
N ALA A 147 -1.27 -17.28 4.29
CA ALA A 147 -2.50 -17.84 3.73
C ALA A 147 -2.24 -19.06 2.83
N ARG A 148 -1.06 -19.17 2.20
CA ARG A 148 -0.68 -20.35 1.42
C ARG A 148 -0.22 -21.51 2.29
N VAL A 149 0.48 -21.23 3.38
CA VAL A 149 0.98 -22.26 4.31
C VAL A 149 -0.16 -22.84 5.14
N ASP A 150 -1.08 -22.00 5.63
CA ASP A 150 -2.25 -22.45 6.37
C ASP A 150 -3.48 -21.60 6.05
N PRO A 151 -4.22 -21.94 4.96
CA PRO A 151 -5.38 -21.17 4.51
C PRO A 151 -6.48 -21.02 5.57
N LEU A 152 -6.51 -21.93 6.56
CA LEU A 152 -7.52 -21.94 7.61
C LEU A 152 -7.04 -21.31 8.93
N ALA A 153 -5.77 -20.88 9.04
CA ALA A 153 -5.23 -20.31 10.28
C ALA A 153 -6.10 -19.18 10.82
N ARG A 154 -6.42 -18.19 9.96
CA ARG A 154 -7.29 -17.07 10.31
C ARG A 154 -8.70 -17.48 10.74
N LEU A 155 -9.21 -18.58 10.17
CA LEU A 155 -10.52 -19.13 10.53
C LEU A 155 -10.49 -19.91 11.86
N ARG A 156 -9.34 -20.49 12.23
CA ARG A 156 -9.14 -21.09 13.55
C ARG A 156 -9.10 -20.01 14.62
N ASP A 157 -8.33 -18.94 14.38
CA ASP A 157 -8.20 -17.82 15.32
C ASP A 157 -9.52 -17.06 15.53
N SER A 158 -10.36 -16.99 14.49
CA SER A 158 -11.69 -16.37 14.58
C SER A 158 -12.77 -17.30 15.15
N GLY A 159 -12.44 -18.53 15.53
CA GLY A 159 -13.39 -19.53 16.01
C GLY A 159 -14.33 -20.12 14.94
N LEU A 160 -14.15 -19.77 13.67
CA LEU A 160 -14.97 -20.28 12.56
C LEU A 160 -14.75 -21.78 12.33
N VAL A 161 -13.56 -22.30 12.62
CA VAL A 161 -13.32 -23.75 12.59
C VAL A 161 -14.10 -24.48 13.70
N SER A 162 -14.35 -23.83 14.84
CA SER A 162 -15.23 -24.37 15.89
C SER A 162 -16.71 -24.34 15.48
N LEU A 163 -17.13 -23.34 14.69
CA LEU A 163 -18.46 -23.34 14.09
C LEU A 163 -18.61 -24.43 13.02
N ALA A 164 -17.57 -24.64 12.20
CA ALA A 164 -17.56 -25.70 11.18
C ALA A 164 -17.64 -27.10 11.80
N SER A 165 -17.04 -27.35 12.96
CA SER A 165 -17.14 -28.65 13.64
C SER A 165 -18.57 -28.97 14.09
N ARG A 166 -19.40 -27.94 14.31
CA ARG A 166 -20.83 -28.06 14.66
C ARG A 166 -21.77 -28.08 13.45
N ALA A 167 -21.24 -28.01 12.22
CA ALA A 167 -22.04 -28.02 11.00
C ALA A 167 -22.90 -29.29 10.88
N HIS A 168 -22.46 -30.41 11.47
CA HIS A 168 -23.23 -31.66 11.52
C HIS A 168 -24.51 -31.57 12.36
N GLU A 169 -24.62 -30.59 13.27
CA GLU A 169 -25.82 -30.31 14.07
C GLU A 169 -26.83 -29.45 13.28
N MET A 170 -26.47 -28.95 12.10
CA MET A 170 -27.26 -27.99 11.33
C MET A 170 -28.00 -28.65 10.16
N THR A 171 -29.22 -28.18 9.90
CA THR A 171 -29.97 -28.54 8.68
C THR A 171 -29.37 -27.88 7.43
N PRO A 172 -29.60 -28.42 6.22
CA PRO A 172 -29.14 -27.80 4.98
C PRO A 172 -29.57 -26.34 4.82
N SER A 173 -30.79 -26.00 5.25
CA SER A 173 -31.32 -24.63 5.22
C SER A 173 -30.57 -23.68 6.17
N GLN A 174 -30.16 -24.17 7.35
CA GLN A 174 -29.37 -23.39 8.31
C GLN A 174 -27.93 -23.17 7.80
N LEU A 175 -27.32 -24.16 7.16
CA LEU A 175 -26.02 -24.01 6.51
C LEU A 175 -26.08 -23.00 5.35
N ALA A 176 -27.12 -23.06 4.53
CA ALA A 176 -27.34 -22.09 3.45
C ALA A 176 -27.57 -20.66 3.96
N ALA A 177 -28.27 -20.50 5.10
CA ALA A 177 -28.45 -19.20 5.73
C ALA A 177 -27.13 -18.64 6.29
N LEU A 178 -26.30 -19.48 6.91
CA LEU A 178 -24.98 -19.10 7.41
C LEU A 178 -24.04 -18.66 6.25
N ALA A 179 -24.04 -19.41 5.15
CA ALA A 179 -23.27 -19.06 3.96
C ALA A 179 -23.72 -17.71 3.37
N GLN A 180 -25.02 -17.48 3.22
CA GLN A 180 -25.56 -16.20 2.75
C GLN A 180 -25.21 -15.03 3.68
N MET A 181 -25.23 -15.25 4.99
CA MET A 181 -24.83 -14.23 5.96
C MET A 181 -23.34 -13.85 5.81
N ALA A 182 -22.47 -14.84 5.58
CA ALA A 182 -21.05 -14.58 5.33
C ALA A 182 -20.84 -13.75 4.05
N GLU A 183 -21.52 -14.11 2.95
CA GLU A 183 -21.47 -13.34 1.70
C GLU A 183 -21.93 -11.89 1.86
N VAL A 184 -23.01 -11.65 2.62
CA VAL A 184 -23.49 -10.30 2.93
C VAL A 184 -22.46 -9.49 3.73
N ILE A 185 -21.79 -10.11 4.70
CA ILE A 185 -20.74 -9.45 5.50
C ILE A 185 -19.54 -9.09 4.62
N ILE A 186 -19.13 -9.99 3.73
CA ILE A 186 -18.02 -9.78 2.79
C ILE A 186 -18.36 -8.63 1.83
N ALA A 187 -19.55 -8.65 1.22
CA ALA A 187 -20.01 -7.61 0.30
C ALA A 187 -20.10 -6.23 0.98
N LYS A 188 -20.59 -6.17 2.21
CA LYS A 188 -20.73 -4.91 2.98
C LYS A 188 -19.37 -4.30 3.34
N ASN A 189 -18.36 -5.13 3.60
CA ASN A 189 -17.00 -4.68 3.88
C ASN A 189 -16.19 -4.36 2.62
N GLY A 190 -16.52 -4.98 1.48
CA GLY A 190 -15.95 -4.64 0.16
C GLY A 190 -16.55 -3.37 -0.47
N GLY A 191 -17.77 -2.97 -0.07
CA GLY A 191 -18.51 -1.84 -0.64
C GLY A 191 -18.30 -0.47 0.00
N SER A 192 -17.39 -0.30 0.97
CA SER A 192 -17.15 0.99 1.65
C SER A 192 -16.32 2.00 0.83
N GLY A 193 -16.26 1.84 -0.51
CA GLY A 193 -15.40 2.62 -1.40
C GLY A 193 -16.07 3.26 -2.62
N GLU A 194 -17.36 3.03 -2.89
CA GLU A 194 -18.02 3.60 -4.07
C GLU A 194 -19.48 3.95 -3.77
N GLY A 195 -19.79 5.26 -3.82
CA GLY A 195 -21.16 5.75 -3.64
C GLY A 195 -21.29 7.19 -3.17
N ALA A 196 -20.42 8.10 -3.62
CA ALA A 196 -20.64 9.53 -3.49
C ALA A 196 -20.47 10.21 -4.86
N GLU A 197 -21.32 9.86 -5.84
CA GLU A 197 -21.67 10.82 -6.89
C GLU A 197 -22.99 10.45 -7.58
N GLY A 198 -23.89 11.41 -7.58
CA GLY A 198 -25.21 11.34 -8.20
C GLY A 198 -26.08 12.54 -7.83
N ALA A 199 -25.46 13.71 -7.63
CA ALA A 199 -26.16 14.98 -7.66
C ALA A 199 -26.51 15.25 -9.13
N ASP A 200 -27.79 15.15 -9.47
CA ASP A 200 -28.35 15.54 -10.76
C ASP A 200 -28.57 17.07 -10.77
N PRO A 201 -27.85 17.84 -11.60
CA PRO A 201 -28.11 19.25 -11.79
C PRO A 201 -28.82 19.43 -13.12
N ARG A 202 -30.15 19.38 -13.14
CA ARG A 202 -30.97 20.05 -14.16
C ARG A 202 -32.46 20.03 -13.84
N ARG A 203 -32.95 21.11 -13.24
CA ARG A 203 -34.31 21.58 -13.50
C ARG A 203 -34.32 23.11 -13.63
N SER A 204 -34.21 23.55 -14.87
CA SER A 204 -34.62 24.89 -15.29
C SER A 204 -36.16 24.99 -15.25
N GLU A 205 -36.62 26.14 -14.75
CA GLU A 205 -37.75 26.95 -15.22
C GLU A 205 -39.17 26.36 -15.24
N ASN A 206 -40.04 26.86 -14.34
CA ASN A 206 -41.20 27.71 -14.69
C ASN A 206 -42.07 27.98 -13.45
N GLY A 207 -42.34 29.26 -13.15
CA GLY A 207 -43.25 29.74 -12.11
C GLY A 207 -42.81 31.06 -11.52
#